data_AF-A0AAV6A5V3-F1
#
_entry.id   AF-A0AAV6A5V3-F1
#
_cell.length_a   1.000
_cell.length_b   1.000
_cell.length_c   1.000
_cell.angle_alpha   90.00
_cell.angle_beta   90.00
_cell.angle_gamma   90.00
#
_symmetry.space_group_name_H-M   'P 1'
#
loop_
_entity.id
_entity.type
_entity.pdbx_description
1 polymer ?
#
loop_
_entity_poly.entity_id
_entity_poly.type
_entity_poly.pdbx_seq_one_letter_code
_entity_poly.pdbx_strand_id
1 'polypeptide(L)' 'MPTKVRVNLANPFELQELPGVGAREAEAIVKFRAEHGPIRDEHQLATILGTRSAAAALAELADFAPADSTAPEAPGA' A
#
# COMPACT_ATOMS: atom_id res chain seq x y z
N MET A 1 -17.14 -7.16 -3.85
CA MET A 1 -16.25 -5.98 -3.92
C MET A 1 -14.82 -6.52 -3.93
N PRO A 2 -13.92 -6.06 -4.82
CA PRO A 2 -12.54 -6.51 -4.78
C PRO A 2 -11.93 -6.12 -3.43
N THR A 3 -11.25 -7.07 -2.79
CA THR A 3 -10.52 -6.83 -1.55
C THR A 3 -9.29 -5.99 -1.88
N LYS A 4 -9.20 -4.78 -1.31
CA LYS A 4 -8.04 -3.91 -1.51
C LYS A 4 -6.83 -4.44 -0.74
N VAL A 5 -5.65 -4.36 -1.34
CA VAL A 5 -4.37 -4.69 -0.70
C VAL A 5 -3.98 -3.54 0.24
N ARG A 6 -3.79 -3.84 1.52
CA ARG A 6 -3.39 -2.84 2.52
C ARG A 6 -1.90 -2.53 2.40
N VAL A 7 -1.53 -1.57 1.57
CA VAL A 7 -0.13 -1.28 1.17
C VAL A 7 0.80 -1.10 2.38
N ASN A 8 0.32 -0.46 3.45
CA ASN A 8 1.11 -0.18 4.64
C ASN A 8 1.28 -1.38 5.59
N LEU A 9 0.49 -2.44 5.42
CA LEU A 9 0.43 -3.59 6.32
C LEU A 9 0.72 -4.92 5.64
N ALA A 10 0.46 -5.00 4.33
CA ALA A 10 0.62 -6.18 3.52
C ALA A 10 2.07 -6.69 3.56
N ASN A 11 2.20 -8.01 3.51
CA ASN A 11 3.48 -8.67 3.34
C ASN A 11 3.95 -8.58 1.86
N PRO A 12 5.23 -8.85 1.55
CA PRO A 12 5.75 -8.75 0.19
C PRO A 12 5.00 -9.60 -0.85
N PHE A 13 4.41 -10.73 -0.45
CA PHE A 13 3.64 -11.59 -1.34
C PHE A 13 2.28 -10.96 -1.65
N GLU A 14 1.57 -10.45 -0.65
CA GLU A 14 0.30 -9.73 -0.83
C GLU A 14 0.46 -8.46 -1.67
N LEU A 15 1.59 -7.76 -1.55
CA LEU A 15 1.89 -6.58 -2.37
C LEU A 15 1.99 -6.93 -3.86
N GLN A 16 2.40 -8.15 -4.22
CA GLN A 16 2.52 -8.59 -5.61
C GLN A 16 1.19 -8.87 -6.30
N GLU A 17 0.08 -8.88 -5.54
CA GLU A 17 -1.28 -8.92 -6.11
C GLU A 17 -1.64 -7.60 -6.81
N LEU A 18 -0.87 -6.52 -6.56
CA LEU A 18 -1.05 -5.24 -7.24
C LEU A 18 -0.44 -5.27 -8.65
N PRO A 19 -1.14 -4.72 -9.65
CA PRO A 19 -0.65 -4.69 -11.03
C PRO A 19 0.65 -3.88 -11.13
N GLY A 20 1.68 -4.49 -11.70
CA GLY A 20 3.00 -3.87 -11.85
C GLY A 20 3.89 -3.95 -10.61
N VAL A 21 3.49 -4.69 -9.56
CA VAL A 21 4.32 -4.96 -8.38
C VAL A 21 4.91 -6.36 -8.48
N GLY A 22 6.19 -6.46 -8.78
CA GLY A 22 6.97 -7.69 -8.66
C GLY A 22 7.69 -7.80 -7.31
N ALA A 23 8.51 -8.83 -7.14
CA ALA A 23 9.27 -9.05 -5.91
C ALA A 23 10.18 -7.85 -5.55
N ARG A 24 10.83 -7.24 -6.55
CA ARG A 24 11.70 -6.07 -6.36
C ARG A 24 10.92 -4.84 -5.90
N GLU A 25 9.75 -4.62 -6.50
CA GLU A 25 8.86 -3.51 -6.18
C GLU A 25 8.25 -3.69 -4.78
N ALA A 26 7.85 -4.91 -4.42
CA ALA A 26 7.36 -5.24 -3.09
C ALA A 26 8.43 -4.98 -2.02
N GLU A 27 9.69 -5.35 -2.26
CA GLU A 27 10.81 -5.01 -1.39
C GLU A 27 11.01 -3.49 -1.27
N ALA A 28 10.91 -2.75 -2.38
CA ALA A 28 11.02 -1.30 -2.38
C ALA A 28 9.91 -0.64 -1.55
N ILE A 29 8.68 -1.14 -1.62
CA ILE A 29 7.55 -0.68 -0.79
C ILE A 29 7.84 -0.92 0.70
N VAL A 30 8.27 -2.13 1.06
CA VAL A 30 8.57 -2.49 2.46
C VAL A 30 9.72 -1.63 3.00
N LYS A 31 10.77 -1.43 2.22
CA LYS A 31 11.89 -0.58 2.58
C LYS A 31 11.44 0.87 2.75
N PHE A 32 10.66 1.39 1.80
CA PHE A 32 10.16 2.76 1.85
C PHE A 32 9.36 3.02 3.12
N ARG A 33 8.41 2.12 3.48
CA ARG A 33 7.60 2.33 4.69
C ARG A 33 8.41 2.25 5.99
N ALA A 34 9.51 1.49 5.99
CA ALA A 34 10.43 1.40 7.12
C ALA A 34 11.30 2.66 7.27
N GLU A 35 11.73 3.26 6.17
CA GLU A 35 12.64 4.43 6.16
C GLU A 35 11.90 5.77 6.21
N HIS A 36 10.73 5.88 5.59
CA HIS A 36 9.99 7.13 5.38
C HIS A 36 8.63 7.18 6.06
N GLY A 37 8.16 6.06 6.62
CA GLY A 37 6.82 5.95 7.20
C GLY A 37 5.75 5.56 6.16
N PRO A 38 4.46 5.57 6.53
CA PRO A 38 3.40 5.01 5.71
C PRO A 38 3.26 5.70 4.35
N ILE A 39 2.93 4.91 3.34
CA ILE A 39 2.58 5.36 2.00
C ILE A 39 1.20 6.01 2.05
N ARG A 40 1.12 7.24 1.54
CA ARG A 40 -0.03 8.14 1.72
C ARG A 40 -1.09 7.99 0.64
N ASP A 41 -0.69 7.72 -0.59
CA ASP A 41 -1.55 7.72 -1.77
C ASP A 41 -0.95 6.94 -2.94
N GLU A 42 -1.75 6.75 -4.00
CA GLU A 42 -1.37 6.04 -5.22
C GLU A 42 -0.25 6.74 -6.00
N HIS A 43 -0.11 8.06 -5.87
CA HIS A 43 0.95 8.80 -6.55
C HIS A 43 2.31 8.55 -5.92
N GLN A 44 2.37 8.48 -4.59
CA GLN A 44 3.56 8.11 -3.85
C GLN A 44 3.93 6.65 -4.13
N LEU A 45 2.96 5.74 -4.14
CA LEU A 45 3.19 4.35 -4.55
C LEU A 45 3.74 4.27 -5.98
N ALA A 46 3.11 4.94 -6.96
CA ALA A 46 3.57 4.97 -8.34
C ALA A 46 4.99 5.56 -8.49
N THR A 47 5.38 6.46 -7.59
CA THR A 47 6.74 7.02 -7.55
C THR A 47 7.76 5.98 -7.07
N ILE A 48 7.42 5.20 -6.04
CA ILE A 48 8.27 4.09 -5.54
C ILE A 48 8.44 3.02 -6.64
N LEU A 49 7.36 2.72 -7.35
CA LEU A 49 7.34 1.73 -8.44
C LEU A 49 8.01 2.21 -9.73
N GLY A 50 8.27 3.52 -9.87
CA GLY A 50 8.76 4.10 -11.12
C GLY A 50 7.73 4.05 -12.27
N THR A 51 6.46 3.73 -11.97
CA THR A 51 5.40 3.52 -12.96
C THR A 51 4.28 4.55 -12.81
N ARG A 52 4.48 5.76 -13.35
CA ARG A 52 3.45 6.82 -13.30
C ARG A 52 2.15 6.46 -14.03
N SER A 53 2.21 5.59 -15.04
CA SER A 53 1.03 5.18 -15.83
C SER A 53 0.07 4.26 -15.08
N ALA A 54 0.51 3.58 -14.01
CA ALA A 54 -0.29 2.57 -13.30
C ALA A 54 -1.07 3.13 -12.10
N ALA A 55 -0.91 4.41 -11.76
CA ALA A 55 -1.48 5.02 -10.56
C ALA A 55 -3.00 4.82 -10.44
N ALA A 56 -3.74 4.99 -11.54
CA ALA A 56 -5.19 4.84 -11.55
C ALA A 56 -5.65 3.39 -11.22
N ALA A 57 -4.93 2.38 -11.72
CA ALA A 57 -5.27 0.98 -11.43
C ALA A 57 -4.94 0.63 -9.97
N LEU A 58 -3.89 1.24 -9.41
CA LEU A 58 -3.51 1.05 -8.02
C LEU A 58 -4.55 1.66 -7.06
N ALA A 59 -5.11 2.83 -7.36
CA ALA A 59 -6.11 3.48 -6.50
C ALA A 59 -7.36 2.60 -6.22
N GLU A 60 -7.78 1.82 -7.22
CA GLU A 60 -8.93 0.92 -7.11
C GLU A 60 -8.60 -0.35 -6.30
N LEU A 61 -7.34 -0.78 -6.27
CA LEU A 61 -6.90 -2.04 -5.67
C LEU A 61 -6.08 -1.89 -4.39
N ALA A 62 -5.65 -0.68 -4.06
CA ALA A 62 -4.80 -0.39 -2.90
C ALA A 62 -5.57 0.35 -1.80
N ASP A 63 -5.28 -0.02 -0.55
CA ASP A 63 -5.66 0.69 0.66
C ASP A 63 -4.40 1.29 1.32
N PHE A 64 -4.41 2.62 1.46
CA PHE A 64 -3.32 3.41 2.02
C PHE A 64 -3.52 3.77 3.49
N ALA A 65 -4.51 3.18 4.17
CA ALA A 65 -4.71 3.40 5.60
C ALA A 65 -3.41 3.11 6.38
N PRO A 66 -2.99 4.01 7.30
CA PRO A 66 -1.85 3.74 8.17
C PRO A 66 -2.18 2.62 9.17
N ALA A 67 -1.14 2.03 9.78
CA ALA A 67 -1.28 0.92 10.71
C ALA A 67 -2.20 1.24 11.91
N ASP A 68 -2.17 2.47 12.40
CA ASP A 68 -2.98 2.92 13.55
C ASP A 68 -4.45 3.20 13.18
N SER A 69 -4.81 3.17 11.90
CA SER A 69 -6.20 3.22 11.45
C SER A 69 -6.80 1.81 11.38
N THR A 70 -6.91 1.17 12.54
CA THR A 70 -7.77 -0.02 12.71
C THR A 70 -8.91 0.31 13.64
N ALA A 71 -10.05 0.69 13.06
CA ALA A 71 -11.37 0.87 13.71
C ALA A 71 -11.43 1.95 14.82
N PRO A 72 -12.58 2.60 15.02
CA PRO A 72 -12.73 3.52 16.14
C PRO A 72 -12.56 2.72 17.43
N GLU A 73 -11.73 3.23 18.35
CA GLU A 73 -11.69 2.76 19.73
C GLU A 73 -13.16 2.65 20.20
N ALA A 74 -13.59 1.43 20.54
CA ALA A 74 -14.92 1.24 21.10
C ALA A 74 -15.04 2.16 22.32
N PRO A 75 -16.15 2.92 22.49
CA PRO A 75 -16.29 3.78 23.65
C PRO A 75 -16.15 2.91 24.90
N GLY A 76 -15.23 3.31 25.79
CA GLY A 76 -15.00 2.63 27.05
C GLY A 76 -16.31 2.40 27.80
N ALA A 77 -16.43 1.19 28.35
CA ALA A 77 -17.53 0.72 29.18
C ALA A 77 -17.75 1.58 30.44
#